data_AF-A0A484ZD63-F1
#
_entry.id   AF-A0A484ZD63-F1
#
_cell.length_a   1.000
_cell.length_b   1.000
_cell.length_c   1.000
_cell.angle_alpha   90.00
_cell.angle_beta   90.00
_cell.angle_gamma   90.00
#
_symmetry.space_group_name_H-M   'P 1'
#
loop_
_entity.id
_entity.type
_entity.pdbx_description
1 polymer ?
#
loop_
_entity_poly.entity_id
_entity_poly.type
_entity_poly.pdbx_seq_one_letter_code
_entity_poly.pdbx_strand_id
1 'polypeptide(L)'
;MNKIYRIIWNSTLMQWVVTSELGRGKVKSASSKALSGIALAAIVSGSALGANACDDVAFTCDLGSSWTSTANNFGNGSVTISDGKTYDVKGPDLFKIASGSQASYSSINDLINANAGYLPGNTPLISDSDKKINHGTLSKIITVTDKITGSSKTVAVYDSTVMSEWNSGYDNAGFAVMRGGFADVYAKSRFVTVTSGVANIDAGTQVIGGGVRDTQFVFADGTGAGTAQANWVSKNEVRFQSEVDFLAAPTQNYAAQKDTYNGTFTTFNSSSYTVNSLAEFQNYNNWLIAQLGDNKLDYDDYKSELAKAYTSQTTNYVISNIPTNADDAILNTAPGMVALLYGKGPNATVELTSTGRITGDPRVCQATRAYSALKTVLLVLIMVKSRSASSPQKFRPGQHLPIKTV
;
A
#
# COMPACT_ATOMS: atom_id res chain seq x y z
N MET A 1 -23.86 6.41 -43.03
CA MET A 1 -23.32 7.72 -42.59
C MET A 1 -22.75 7.52 -41.19
N ASN A 2 -21.50 7.07 -41.09
CA ASN A 2 -20.86 6.77 -39.81
C ASN A 2 -20.40 8.08 -39.18
N LYS A 3 -21.03 8.48 -38.07
CA LYS A 3 -20.58 9.64 -37.30
C LYS A 3 -19.42 9.18 -36.43
N ILE A 4 -18.21 9.60 -36.78
CA ILE A 4 -16.99 9.30 -36.02
C ILE A 4 -16.87 10.34 -34.91
N TYR A 5 -16.78 9.86 -33.67
CA TYR A 5 -16.66 10.68 -32.48
C TYR A 5 -15.39 10.30 -31.72
N ARG A 6 -14.82 11.27 -31.02
CA ARG A 6 -13.74 11.04 -30.05
C ARG A 6 -14.18 11.51 -28.67
N ILE A 7 -13.73 10.79 -27.65
CA ILE A 7 -13.94 11.15 -26.25
C ILE A 7 -12.70 11.93 -25.81
N ILE A 8 -12.89 13.15 -25.30
CA ILE A 8 -11.80 13.99 -24.80
C ILE A 8 -12.12 14.46 -23.38
N TRP A 9 -11.07 14.63 -22.58
CA TRP A 9 -11.19 15.25 -21.27
C TRP A 9 -11.33 16.76 -21.42
N ASN A 10 -12.42 17.34 -20.91
CA ASN A 10 -12.60 18.79 -20.87
C ASN A 10 -12.11 19.33 -19.52
N SER A 11 -10.99 20.05 -19.52
CA SER A 11 -10.38 20.60 -18.30
C SER A 11 -11.19 21.70 -17.62
N THR A 12 -12.09 22.38 -18.33
CA THR A 12 -12.94 23.43 -17.76
C THR A 12 -14.19 22.86 -17.10
N LEU A 13 -14.75 21.79 -17.68
CA LEU A 13 -15.96 21.13 -17.17
C LEU A 13 -15.67 19.91 -16.28
N MET A 14 -14.40 19.49 -16.19
CA MET A 14 -13.94 18.33 -15.41
C MET A 14 -14.73 17.03 -15.71
N GLN A 15 -15.07 16.82 -16.98
CA GLN A 15 -15.82 15.64 -17.43
C GLN A 15 -15.37 15.19 -18.82
N TRP A 16 -15.61 13.90 -19.12
CA TRP A 16 -15.41 13.33 -20.45
C TRP A 16 -16.54 13.80 -21.39
N VAL A 17 -16.17 14.46 -22.49
CA VAL A 17 -17.12 14.96 -23.48
C VAL A 17 -16.89 14.29 -24.84
N VAL A 18 -18.00 14.03 -25.54
CA VAL A 18 -17.97 13.47 -26.89
C VAL A 18 -17.92 14.61 -27.90
N THR A 19 -16.91 14.62 -28.77
CA THR A 19 -16.77 15.63 -29.83
C THR A 19 -16.62 14.99 -31.21
N SER A 20 -17.06 15.71 -32.25
CA SER A 20 -16.95 15.29 -33.65
C SER A 20 -15.52 15.51 -34.17
N GLU A 21 -14.96 14.56 -34.92
CA GLU A 21 -13.61 14.67 -35.48
C GLU A 21 -13.44 15.77 -36.54
N LEU A 22 -14.54 16.30 -37.10
CA LEU A 22 -14.51 17.30 -38.18
C LEU A 22 -14.27 18.75 -37.70
N GLY A 23 -14.01 18.98 -36.42
CA GLY A 23 -13.83 20.30 -35.83
C GLY A 23 -12.44 20.95 -35.99
N ARG A 24 -11.58 20.54 -36.92
CA ARG A 24 -10.31 21.25 -37.19
C ARG A 24 -10.55 22.47 -38.08
N GLY A 25 -11.02 23.57 -37.48
CA GLY A 25 -11.15 24.87 -38.13
C GLY A 25 -10.09 25.88 -37.66
N LYS A 26 -9.03 26.05 -38.46
CA LYS A 26 -8.14 27.23 -38.57
C LYS A 26 -7.60 27.88 -37.28
N VAL A 27 -6.35 27.59 -36.96
CA VAL A 27 -5.49 28.50 -36.17
C VAL A 27 -5.18 29.71 -37.05
N LYS A 28 -5.83 30.85 -36.80
CA LYS A 28 -5.34 32.16 -37.28
C LYS A 28 -4.35 32.69 -36.25
N SER A 29 -3.08 32.76 -36.62
CA SER A 29 -2.10 33.55 -35.91
C SER A 29 -2.42 35.03 -36.10
N ALA A 30 -2.61 35.76 -35.00
CA ALA A 30 -2.43 37.20 -34.96
C ALA A 30 -1.61 37.51 -33.71
N SER A 31 -0.35 37.83 -33.92
CA SER A 31 0.51 38.46 -32.94
C SER A 31 0.00 39.87 -32.68
N SER A 32 -0.43 40.17 -31.45
CA SER A 32 -0.51 41.54 -30.95
C SER A 32 0.15 41.63 -29.59
N LYS A 33 1.19 42.47 -29.54
CA LYS A 33 1.89 42.89 -28.34
C LYS A 33 0.92 43.64 -27.43
N ALA A 34 0.63 43.09 -26.26
CA ALA A 34 0.13 43.83 -25.10
C ALA A 34 0.42 43.01 -23.83
N LEU A 35 1.71 42.97 -23.44
CA LEU A 35 2.07 42.74 -22.04
C LEU A 35 1.96 44.09 -21.34
N SER A 36 0.93 44.27 -20.51
CA SER A 36 1.00 45.09 -19.29
C SER A 36 -0.36 45.12 -18.59
N GLY A 37 -0.43 44.43 -17.45
CA GLY A 37 -1.34 44.80 -16.36
C GLY A 37 -2.78 44.35 -16.48
N ILE A 38 -3.08 43.12 -16.04
CA ILE A 38 -4.21 42.90 -15.14
C ILE A 38 -3.70 42.04 -14.00
N ALA A 39 -3.88 42.59 -12.80
CA ALA A 39 -3.48 42.05 -11.54
C ALA A 39 -4.15 40.69 -11.25
N LEU A 40 -3.42 39.91 -10.47
CA LEU A 40 -3.87 38.83 -9.61
C LEU A 40 -5.26 39.15 -9.00
N ALA A 41 -6.33 38.59 -9.58
CA ALA A 41 -7.67 38.69 -9.01
C ALA A 41 -8.48 37.42 -9.34
N ALA A 42 -8.88 36.75 -8.26
CA ALA A 42 -9.89 35.71 -8.20
C ALA A 42 -9.58 34.40 -8.96
N ILE A 43 -8.85 33.51 -8.27
CA ILE A 43 -9.18 32.07 -8.34
C ILE A 43 -10.55 31.94 -7.68
N VAL A 44 -11.63 32.21 -8.43
CA VAL A 44 -12.93 31.67 -8.09
C VAL A 44 -12.83 30.20 -8.42
N SER A 45 -12.78 29.40 -7.38
CA SER A 45 -12.96 27.96 -7.40
C SER A 45 -14.23 27.66 -8.20
N GLY A 46 -14.07 27.33 -9.48
CA GLY A 46 -15.13 26.75 -10.29
C GLY A 46 -15.38 25.35 -9.77
N SER A 47 -16.18 25.24 -8.70
CA SER A 47 -16.78 23.99 -8.26
C SER A 47 -17.61 23.44 -9.41
N ALA A 48 -17.05 22.45 -10.11
CA ALA A 48 -17.79 21.64 -11.05
C ALA A 48 -19.02 21.05 -10.34
N LEU A 49 -20.13 21.10 -11.05
CA LEU A 49 -21.48 20.76 -10.61
C LEU A 49 -21.52 19.37 -9.95
N GLY A 50 -21.94 19.34 -8.69
CA GLY A 50 -21.99 18.16 -7.81
C GLY A 50 -21.79 18.46 -6.32
N ALA A 51 -21.49 19.71 -5.95
CA ALA A 51 -21.19 20.09 -4.58
C ALA A 51 -22.41 20.01 -3.66
N ASN A 52 -22.37 19.06 -2.73
CA ASN A 52 -22.70 19.24 -1.33
C ASN A 52 -22.58 20.74 -0.91
N ALA A 53 -23.70 21.46 -0.93
CA ALA A 53 -23.72 22.90 -0.65
C ALA A 53 -23.94 23.14 0.84
N CYS A 54 -23.26 24.15 1.40
CA CYS A 54 -23.60 24.65 2.72
C CYS A 54 -24.87 25.50 2.64
N ASP A 55 -25.75 25.33 3.62
CA ASP A 55 -26.83 26.26 3.91
C ASP A 55 -26.27 27.37 4.80
N ASP A 56 -26.12 28.56 4.21
CA ASP A 56 -25.58 29.75 4.89
C ASP A 56 -26.57 30.41 5.86
N VAL A 57 -27.82 29.95 5.89
CA VAL A 57 -28.85 30.38 6.87
C VAL A 57 -28.85 29.44 8.06
N ALA A 58 -28.81 28.13 7.81
CA ALA A 58 -28.79 27.11 8.85
C ALA A 58 -27.39 26.86 9.43
N PHE A 59 -26.35 27.35 8.77
CA PHE A 59 -24.94 27.07 9.10
C PHE A 59 -24.62 25.57 9.11
N THR A 60 -25.15 24.84 8.13
CA THR A 60 -24.94 23.40 7.99
C THR A 60 -24.40 23.07 6.61
N CYS A 61 -23.52 22.08 6.52
CA CYS A 61 -23.06 21.52 5.25
C CYS A 61 -23.26 20.01 5.28
N ASP A 62 -23.81 19.43 4.22
CA ASP A 62 -24.06 17.99 4.12
C ASP A 62 -23.06 17.36 3.15
N LEU A 63 -22.29 16.36 3.59
CA LEU A 63 -21.35 15.61 2.75
C LEU A 63 -22.02 14.51 1.91
N GLY A 64 -23.33 14.34 2.05
CA GLY A 64 -24.13 13.32 1.40
C GLY A 64 -24.08 11.98 2.12
N SER A 65 -24.96 11.06 1.75
CA SER A 65 -25.14 9.78 2.45
C SER A 65 -24.04 8.75 2.16
N SER A 66 -23.29 8.87 1.06
CA SER A 66 -22.28 7.89 0.65
C SER A 66 -21.03 8.55 0.09
N TRP A 67 -19.87 8.23 0.66
CA TRP A 67 -18.55 8.66 0.21
C TRP A 67 -17.84 7.53 -0.51
N THR A 68 -17.42 7.77 -1.76
CA THR A 68 -16.76 6.77 -2.62
C THR A 68 -15.60 7.38 -3.39
N SER A 69 -14.55 6.59 -3.67
CA SER A 69 -13.38 7.04 -4.42
C SER A 69 -13.72 7.58 -5.82
N THR A 70 -14.66 6.92 -6.51
CA THR A 70 -15.11 7.33 -7.85
C THR A 70 -15.79 8.71 -7.84
N ALA A 71 -16.55 9.02 -6.80
CA ALA A 71 -17.30 10.28 -6.71
C ALA A 71 -16.52 11.39 -6.01
N ASN A 72 -15.62 11.08 -5.07
CA ASN A 72 -15.11 12.06 -4.10
C ASN A 72 -13.59 12.28 -4.15
N ASN A 73 -12.97 12.01 -5.29
CA ASN A 73 -11.55 12.27 -5.53
C ASN A 73 -11.30 13.66 -6.09
N PHE A 74 -10.06 14.12 -6.01
CA PHE A 74 -9.58 15.35 -6.63
C PHE A 74 -10.39 16.60 -6.20
N GLY A 75 -10.80 16.63 -4.93
CA GLY A 75 -11.61 17.70 -4.35
C GLY A 75 -13.11 17.62 -4.67
N ASN A 76 -13.58 16.64 -5.45
CA ASN A 76 -15.00 16.52 -5.74
C ASN A 76 -15.81 16.13 -4.48
N GLY A 77 -16.99 16.73 -4.32
CA GLY A 77 -17.86 16.55 -3.15
C GLY A 77 -17.35 17.22 -1.85
N SER A 78 -16.19 17.90 -1.90
CA SER A 78 -15.65 18.64 -0.77
C SER A 78 -16.39 19.95 -0.54
N VAL A 79 -16.55 20.31 0.73
CA VAL A 79 -17.09 21.59 1.18
C VAL A 79 -15.96 22.58 1.46
N THR A 80 -16.17 23.87 1.20
CA THR A 80 -15.21 24.94 1.56
C THR A 80 -15.85 25.99 2.46
N ILE A 81 -15.23 26.27 3.61
CA ILE A 81 -15.63 27.34 4.55
C ILE A 81 -14.56 28.43 4.50
N SER A 82 -14.98 29.65 4.19
CA SER A 82 -14.08 30.78 3.92
C SER A 82 -14.61 32.14 4.34
N ASP A 83 -15.81 32.20 4.91
CA ASP A 83 -16.51 33.45 5.24
C ASP A 83 -16.31 33.89 6.70
N GLY A 84 -15.50 33.16 7.47
CA GLY A 84 -15.22 33.46 8.88
C GLY A 84 -16.29 32.96 9.85
N LYS A 85 -17.33 32.27 9.39
CA LYS A 85 -18.39 31.76 10.27
C LYS A 85 -18.16 30.33 10.71
N THR A 86 -19.04 29.85 11.59
CA THR A 86 -19.03 28.49 12.12
C THR A 86 -20.11 27.66 11.43
N TYR A 87 -19.75 26.49 10.90
CA TYR A 87 -20.67 25.55 10.26
C TYR A 87 -20.60 24.16 10.90
N ASP A 88 -21.75 23.49 11.00
CA ASP A 88 -21.83 22.07 11.31
C ASP A 88 -21.79 21.26 10.00
N VAL A 89 -20.75 20.45 9.83
CA VAL A 89 -20.54 19.59 8.66
C VAL A 89 -21.00 18.19 9.01
N LYS A 90 -22.06 17.70 8.36
CA LYS A 90 -22.70 16.41 8.62
C LYS A 90 -22.38 15.40 7.53
N GLY A 91 -22.29 14.14 7.93
CA GLY A 91 -21.98 13.03 7.03
C GLY A 91 -20.48 12.88 6.77
N PRO A 92 -20.09 11.95 5.89
CA PRO A 92 -20.96 10.99 5.23
C PRO A 92 -21.49 9.93 6.20
N ASP A 93 -22.69 9.40 5.94
CA ASP A 93 -23.28 8.31 6.74
C ASP A 93 -22.62 6.97 6.40
N LEU A 94 -22.34 6.73 5.14
CA LEU A 94 -21.60 5.59 4.63
C LEU A 94 -20.27 6.04 4.03
N PHE A 95 -19.19 5.38 4.43
CA PHE A 95 -17.89 5.54 3.80
C PHE A 95 -17.47 4.21 3.19
N LYS A 96 -17.30 4.15 1.87
CA LYS A 96 -16.85 2.94 1.20
C LYS A 96 -15.34 2.77 1.40
N ILE A 97 -14.92 1.68 2.02
CA ILE A 97 -13.50 1.34 2.16
C ILE A 97 -12.92 1.05 0.77
N ALA A 98 -11.92 1.84 0.38
CA ALA A 98 -11.25 1.73 -0.91
C ALA A 98 -10.29 0.53 -0.92
N SER A 99 -10.36 -0.31 -1.95
CA SER A 99 -9.56 -1.55 -2.05
C SER A 99 -8.08 -1.33 -2.38
N GLY A 100 -7.68 -0.13 -2.81
CA GLY A 100 -6.30 0.20 -3.13
C GLY A 100 -5.93 -0.02 -4.59
N SER A 101 -4.77 0.48 -4.99
CA SER A 101 -4.23 0.33 -6.34
C SER A 101 -3.42 -0.94 -6.55
N GLN A 102 -3.19 -1.75 -5.52
CA GLN A 102 -2.40 -2.98 -5.63
C GLN A 102 -3.25 -4.18 -6.08
N ALA A 103 -2.66 -5.02 -6.93
CA ALA A 103 -3.08 -6.37 -7.24
C ALA A 103 -1.94 -7.34 -6.90
N SER A 104 -2.30 -8.53 -6.43
CA SER A 104 -1.35 -9.58 -6.08
C SER A 104 -1.61 -10.83 -6.91
N TYR A 105 -0.56 -11.38 -7.49
CA TYR A 105 -0.57 -12.61 -8.27
C TYR A 105 0.40 -13.62 -7.66
N SER A 106 0.14 -14.92 -7.77
CA SER A 106 1.00 -15.94 -7.13
C SER A 106 1.93 -16.63 -8.12
N SER A 107 1.77 -16.41 -9.42
CA SER A 107 2.62 -17.00 -10.44
C SER A 107 2.86 -16.11 -11.66
N ILE A 108 3.94 -16.38 -12.39
CA ILE A 108 4.21 -15.80 -13.70
C ILE A 108 3.06 -16.07 -14.69
N ASN A 109 2.47 -17.27 -14.66
CA ASN A 109 1.33 -17.60 -15.53
C ASN A 109 0.12 -16.73 -15.21
N ASP A 110 -0.14 -16.41 -13.94
CA ASP A 110 -1.23 -15.50 -13.58
C ASP A 110 -0.99 -14.08 -14.11
N LEU A 111 0.26 -13.60 -14.08
CA LEU A 111 0.64 -12.30 -14.65
C LEU A 111 0.47 -12.28 -16.18
N ILE A 112 0.82 -13.37 -16.87
CA ILE A 112 0.61 -13.53 -18.32
C ILE A 112 -0.91 -13.53 -18.61
N ASN A 113 -1.67 -14.35 -17.89
CA ASN A 113 -3.11 -14.51 -18.08
C ASN A 113 -3.92 -13.27 -17.72
N ALA A 114 -3.41 -12.41 -16.83
CA ALA A 114 -4.02 -11.12 -16.53
C ALA A 114 -4.09 -10.21 -17.77
N ASN A 115 -3.22 -10.43 -18.76
CA ASN A 115 -3.19 -9.71 -20.04
C ASN A 115 -3.24 -8.17 -19.88
N ALA A 116 -2.63 -7.66 -18.82
CA ALA A 116 -2.59 -6.23 -18.50
C ALA A 116 -1.26 -5.57 -18.93
N GLY A 117 -0.34 -6.35 -19.52
CA GLY A 117 0.98 -5.87 -19.94
C GLY A 117 2.05 -5.89 -18.84
N TYR A 118 1.89 -6.72 -17.80
CA TYR A 118 2.93 -6.95 -16.79
C TYR A 118 4.15 -7.69 -17.38
N LEU A 119 3.95 -8.44 -18.46
CA LEU A 119 4.98 -9.16 -19.21
C LEU A 119 4.77 -8.89 -20.71
N PRO A 120 5.80 -9.02 -21.56
CA PRO A 120 5.66 -8.92 -23.01
C PRO A 120 4.55 -9.86 -23.52
N GLY A 121 3.72 -9.41 -24.47
CA GLY A 121 2.54 -10.16 -24.92
C GLY A 121 2.82 -11.49 -25.62
N ASN A 122 4.07 -11.75 -26.01
CA ASN A 122 4.54 -13.00 -26.58
C ASN A 122 5.23 -13.92 -25.55
N THR A 123 5.19 -13.58 -24.26
CA THR A 123 5.76 -14.42 -23.20
C THR A 123 4.99 -15.74 -23.12
N PRO A 124 5.63 -16.89 -23.36
CA PRO A 124 4.95 -18.17 -23.30
C PRO A 124 4.58 -18.53 -21.86
N LEU A 125 3.46 -19.23 -21.69
CA LEU A 125 3.11 -19.84 -20.41
C LEU A 125 4.16 -20.89 -20.04
N ILE A 126 4.50 -20.91 -18.75
CA ILE A 126 5.32 -21.97 -18.16
C ILE A 126 4.46 -23.24 -18.08
N SER A 127 5.00 -24.38 -18.50
CA SER A 127 4.27 -25.65 -18.44
C SER A 127 3.94 -26.02 -17.00
N ASP A 128 2.74 -26.58 -16.75
CA ASP A 128 2.39 -27.11 -15.43
C ASP A 128 3.26 -28.30 -15.02
N SER A 129 3.94 -28.95 -15.96
CA SER A 129 4.92 -30.00 -15.69
C SER A 129 6.30 -29.46 -15.27
N ASP A 130 6.57 -28.17 -15.47
CA ASP A 130 7.84 -27.55 -15.05
C ASP A 130 7.76 -27.24 -13.55
N LYS A 131 8.45 -28.07 -12.75
CA LYS A 131 8.51 -27.94 -11.31
C LYS A 131 9.85 -27.39 -10.83
N LYS A 132 9.84 -26.75 -9.68
CA LYS A 132 11.03 -26.52 -8.84
C LYS A 132 10.91 -27.33 -7.56
N ILE A 133 12.03 -27.83 -7.07
CA ILE A 133 12.14 -28.52 -5.80
C ILE A 133 12.22 -27.46 -4.71
N ASN A 134 11.30 -27.54 -3.75
CA ASN A 134 11.35 -26.78 -2.52
C ASN A 134 11.88 -27.68 -1.39
N HIS A 135 13.12 -27.43 -0.94
CA HIS A 135 13.71 -28.17 0.17
C HIS A 135 13.13 -27.79 1.55
N GLY A 136 12.44 -26.64 1.65
CA GLY A 136 12.16 -26.00 2.93
C GLY A 136 13.43 -25.41 3.56
N THR A 137 13.40 -25.22 4.89
CA THR A 137 14.54 -24.71 5.66
C THR A 137 15.38 -25.85 6.25
N LEU A 138 16.66 -25.57 6.54
CA LEU A 138 17.51 -26.50 7.29
C LEU A 138 17.11 -26.48 8.76
N SER A 139 16.11 -27.30 9.12
CA SER A 139 15.47 -27.26 10.44
C SER A 139 15.59 -28.56 11.22
N LYS A 140 15.88 -29.70 10.57
CA LYS A 140 16.01 -30.98 11.24
C LYS A 140 17.40 -31.12 11.85
N ILE A 141 17.49 -31.22 13.17
CA ILE A 141 18.75 -31.40 13.89
C ILE A 141 19.05 -32.89 14.02
N ILE A 142 20.26 -33.30 13.65
CA ILE A 142 20.79 -34.64 13.89
C ILE A 142 22.10 -34.56 14.66
N THR A 143 22.44 -35.65 15.36
CA THR A 143 23.74 -35.82 16.00
C THR A 143 24.60 -36.73 15.14
N VAL A 144 25.80 -36.25 14.79
CA VAL A 144 26.83 -37.02 14.10
C VAL A 144 27.90 -37.39 15.11
N THR A 145 28.15 -38.68 15.27
CA THR A 145 29.18 -39.19 16.19
C THR A 145 30.33 -39.76 15.39
N ASP A 146 31.53 -39.22 15.62
CA ASP A 146 32.76 -39.82 15.14
C ASP A 146 33.03 -41.11 15.92
N LYS A 147 32.92 -42.25 15.23
CA LYS A 147 33.11 -43.57 15.84
C LYS A 147 34.57 -43.86 16.23
N ILE A 148 35.55 -43.09 15.74
CA ILE A 148 36.97 -43.22 16.07
C ILE A 148 37.30 -42.43 17.34
N THR A 149 36.85 -41.17 17.42
CA THR A 149 37.16 -40.28 18.56
C THR A 149 36.10 -40.28 19.66
N GLY A 150 34.91 -40.81 19.39
CA GLY A 150 33.75 -40.75 20.30
C GLY A 150 33.11 -39.37 20.43
N SER A 151 33.61 -38.38 19.67
CA SER A 151 33.13 -37.01 19.72
C SER A 151 31.84 -36.85 18.92
N SER A 152 30.89 -36.07 19.44
CA SER A 152 29.63 -35.78 18.75
C SER A 152 29.54 -34.31 18.35
N LYS A 153 28.99 -34.05 17.16
CA LYS A 153 28.58 -32.72 16.70
C LYS A 153 27.10 -32.74 16.30
N THR A 154 26.40 -31.65 16.53
CA THR A 154 25.03 -31.47 16.03
C THR A 154 25.06 -30.66 14.75
N VAL A 155 24.27 -31.09 13.75
CA VAL A 155 24.17 -30.41 12.46
C VAL A 155 22.71 -30.29 12.03
N ALA A 156 22.40 -29.26 11.25
CA ALA A 156 21.08 -29.03 10.69
C ALA A 156 21.01 -29.55 9.25
N VAL A 157 20.04 -30.40 8.95
CA VAL A 157 19.78 -31.00 7.63
C VAL A 157 18.36 -30.65 7.17
N TYR A 158 18.06 -30.89 5.88
CA TYR A 158 16.70 -30.70 5.39
C TYR A 158 15.79 -31.81 5.90
N ASP A 159 14.57 -31.45 6.31
CA ASP A 159 13.55 -32.43 6.67
C ASP A 159 12.85 -32.93 5.41
N SER A 160 13.04 -34.22 5.07
CA SER A 160 12.38 -34.83 3.92
C SER A 160 10.85 -34.73 3.97
N THR A 161 10.23 -34.59 5.15
CA THR A 161 8.76 -34.54 5.29
C THR A 161 8.15 -33.21 4.81
N VAL A 162 8.95 -32.13 4.73
CA VAL A 162 8.50 -30.82 4.25
C VAL A 162 8.95 -30.51 2.81
N MET A 163 9.79 -31.38 2.23
CA MET A 163 10.21 -31.25 0.84
C MET A 163 9.00 -31.42 -0.09
N SER A 164 8.90 -30.51 -1.06
CA SER A 164 7.78 -30.45 -2.00
C SER A 164 8.24 -30.00 -3.38
N GLU A 165 7.37 -30.14 -4.37
CA GLU A 165 7.55 -29.57 -5.71
C GLU A 165 6.55 -28.45 -5.92
N TRP A 166 7.02 -27.29 -6.38
CA TRP A 166 6.17 -26.15 -6.73
C TRP A 166 6.23 -25.91 -8.23
N ASN A 167 5.21 -25.27 -8.81
CA ASN A 167 5.29 -24.81 -10.18
C ASN A 167 6.47 -23.84 -10.35
N SER A 168 7.21 -23.95 -11.44
CA SER A 168 8.43 -23.17 -11.69
C SER A 168 8.21 -21.65 -11.57
N GLY A 169 7.07 -21.16 -12.07
CA GLY A 169 6.67 -19.75 -12.01
C GLY A 169 6.01 -19.29 -10.72
N TYR A 170 5.83 -20.16 -9.71
CA TYR A 170 5.12 -19.83 -8.46
C TYR A 170 6.03 -19.16 -7.43
N ASP A 171 5.52 -18.09 -6.81
CA ASP A 171 6.14 -17.42 -5.67
C ASP A 171 5.16 -17.36 -4.50
N ASN A 172 5.58 -17.87 -3.33
CA ASN A 172 4.77 -17.84 -2.11
C ASN A 172 4.61 -16.42 -1.55
N ALA A 173 5.56 -15.52 -1.81
CA ALA A 173 5.42 -14.10 -1.47
C ALA A 173 4.46 -13.37 -2.42
N GLY A 174 4.24 -13.93 -3.61
CA GLY A 174 3.47 -13.34 -4.69
C GLY A 174 4.13 -12.12 -5.34
N PHE A 175 3.49 -11.65 -6.40
CA PHE A 175 3.88 -10.49 -7.19
C PHE A 175 2.89 -9.35 -6.92
N ALA A 176 3.36 -8.34 -6.21
CA ALA A 176 2.64 -7.10 -6.01
C ALA A 176 2.85 -6.18 -7.22
N VAL A 177 1.77 -5.84 -7.93
CA VAL A 177 1.77 -4.93 -9.08
C VAL A 177 0.62 -3.94 -8.96
N MET A 178 0.64 -2.87 -9.75
CA MET A 178 -0.51 -1.96 -9.86
C MET A 178 -1.64 -2.67 -10.59
N ARG A 179 -2.87 -2.53 -10.07
CA ARG A 179 -4.10 -3.01 -10.70
C ARG A 179 -4.32 -2.30 -12.04
N GLY A 180 -4.63 -3.07 -13.07
CA GLY A 180 -5.07 -2.53 -14.36
C GLY A 180 -6.52 -2.04 -14.32
N GLY A 181 -6.82 -1.02 -15.12
CA GLY A 181 -8.11 -0.34 -15.13
C GLY A 181 -8.26 0.66 -13.98
N PHE A 182 -9.50 1.00 -13.65
CA PHE A 182 -9.82 1.94 -12.56
C PHE A 182 -9.28 1.45 -11.21
N ALA A 183 -8.54 2.31 -10.52
CA ALA A 183 -8.03 2.02 -9.18
C ALA A 183 -8.94 2.65 -8.12
N ASP A 184 -9.47 1.81 -7.23
CA ASP A 184 -10.30 2.24 -6.12
C ASP A 184 -9.43 2.77 -4.98
N VAL A 185 -9.04 4.03 -5.09
CA VAL A 185 -8.16 4.76 -4.17
C VAL A 185 -8.73 6.14 -3.91
N TYR A 186 -8.70 6.62 -2.67
CA TYR A 186 -8.98 8.02 -2.37
C TYR A 186 -7.77 8.90 -2.67
N ALA A 187 -7.78 9.59 -3.81
CA ALA A 187 -6.73 10.50 -4.24
C ALA A 187 -7.17 11.95 -4.11
N LYS A 188 -6.43 12.76 -3.33
CA LYS A 188 -6.77 14.18 -3.09
C LYS A 188 -8.23 14.37 -2.65
N SER A 189 -8.74 13.42 -1.87
CA SER A 189 -10.09 13.47 -1.34
C SER A 189 -10.15 14.41 -0.13
N ARG A 190 -11.25 15.15 0.00
CA ARG A 190 -11.49 16.09 1.11
C ARG A 190 -12.96 16.10 1.46
N PHE A 191 -13.29 15.91 2.73
CA PHE A 191 -14.60 16.28 3.30
C PHE A 191 -14.74 17.80 3.30
N VAL A 192 -13.80 18.49 3.96
CA VAL A 192 -13.89 19.93 4.15
C VAL A 192 -12.54 20.62 4.05
N THR A 193 -12.54 21.81 3.46
CA THR A 193 -11.45 22.78 3.50
C THR A 193 -11.89 24.04 4.23
N VAL A 194 -11.15 24.45 5.26
CA VAL A 194 -11.41 25.70 6.01
C VAL A 194 -10.26 26.66 5.74
N THR A 195 -10.56 27.85 5.23
CA THR A 195 -9.56 28.92 4.99
C THR A 195 -9.80 30.14 5.87
N SER A 196 -11.03 30.31 6.35
CA SER A 196 -11.43 31.32 7.34
C SER A 196 -12.78 30.91 7.93
N GLY A 197 -12.84 30.71 9.24
CA GLY A 197 -14.03 30.23 9.96
C GLY A 197 -13.78 28.95 10.75
N VAL A 198 -14.87 28.29 11.15
CA VAL A 198 -14.87 27.08 11.98
C VAL A 198 -15.74 25.99 11.33
N ALA A 199 -15.23 24.77 11.23
CA ALA A 199 -16.01 23.59 10.85
C ALA A 199 -16.14 22.64 12.04
N ASN A 200 -17.37 22.25 12.40
CA ASN A 200 -17.62 21.16 13.35
C ASN A 200 -18.02 19.91 12.56
N ILE A 201 -17.10 18.96 12.42
CA ILE A 201 -17.25 17.79 11.55
C ILE A 201 -17.81 16.60 12.32
N ASP A 202 -18.99 16.17 11.91
CA ASP A 202 -19.71 15.00 12.40
C ASP A 202 -19.88 13.97 11.28
N ALA A 203 -18.87 13.10 11.15
CA ALA A 203 -18.90 12.01 10.20
C ALA A 203 -19.79 10.88 10.73
N GLY A 204 -20.97 10.72 10.13
CA GLY A 204 -21.97 9.71 10.53
C GLY A 204 -21.52 8.26 10.34
N THR A 205 -20.48 8.02 9.55
CA THR A 205 -19.90 6.70 9.31
C THR A 205 -19.14 6.16 10.51
N GLN A 206 -19.11 4.84 10.69
CA GLN A 206 -18.29 4.23 11.75
C GLN A 206 -16.80 4.12 11.39
N VAL A 207 -16.48 3.93 10.10
CA VAL A 207 -15.11 3.60 9.66
C VAL A 207 -14.73 4.44 8.45
N ILE A 208 -13.54 5.03 8.47
CA ILE A 208 -12.94 5.78 7.35
C ILE A 208 -11.61 5.12 7.00
N GLY A 209 -11.41 4.69 5.76
CA GLY A 209 -10.18 3.99 5.43
C GLY A 209 -10.08 3.38 4.04
N GLY A 210 -9.08 2.52 3.89
CA GLY A 210 -8.71 1.91 2.62
C GLY A 210 -7.50 2.59 1.98
N GLY A 211 -7.31 2.34 0.69
CA GLY A 211 -6.25 2.94 -0.11
C GLY A 211 -6.40 4.46 -0.23
N VAL A 212 -5.39 5.20 0.24
CA VAL A 212 -5.40 6.67 0.27
C VAL A 212 -4.08 7.22 -0.28
N ARG A 213 -4.18 8.29 -1.06
CA ARG A 213 -3.05 8.93 -1.74
C ARG A 213 -3.23 10.45 -1.75
N ASP A 214 -2.27 11.19 -1.20
CA ASP A 214 -2.31 12.65 -1.10
C ASP A 214 -3.65 13.21 -0.58
N THR A 215 -4.22 12.56 0.44
CA THR A 215 -5.58 12.82 0.92
C THR A 215 -5.55 13.37 2.34
N GLN A 216 -6.17 14.53 2.53
CA GLN A 216 -6.42 15.13 3.84
C GLN A 216 -7.92 15.38 3.96
N PHE A 217 -8.64 14.47 4.62
CA PHE A 217 -10.11 14.53 4.62
C PHE A 217 -10.61 15.84 5.23
N VAL A 218 -9.98 16.33 6.29
CA VAL A 218 -10.24 17.66 6.86
C VAL A 218 -8.98 18.49 6.72
N PHE A 219 -9.09 19.63 6.06
CA PHE A 219 -7.97 20.52 5.79
C PHE A 219 -8.24 21.95 6.27
N ALA A 220 -7.54 22.40 7.30
CA ALA A 220 -7.56 23.79 7.75
C ALA A 220 -6.32 24.53 7.21
N ASP A 221 -6.51 25.47 6.29
CA ASP A 221 -5.47 26.30 5.70
C ASP A 221 -5.50 27.71 6.32
N GLY A 222 -4.69 27.90 7.36
CA GLY A 222 -4.46 29.15 8.05
C GLY A 222 -3.19 29.86 7.59
N THR A 223 -2.80 29.72 6.32
CA THR A 223 -1.71 30.51 5.73
C THR A 223 -2.12 31.94 5.40
N GLY A 224 -3.43 32.19 5.25
CA GLY A 224 -4.01 33.51 5.06
C GLY A 224 -4.18 34.30 6.36
N ALA A 225 -4.81 35.48 6.26
CA ALA A 225 -5.07 36.35 7.41
C ALA A 225 -6.20 35.87 8.33
N GLY A 226 -7.11 35.02 7.82
CA GLY A 226 -8.21 34.45 8.59
C GLY A 226 -7.78 33.28 9.47
N THR A 227 -8.52 33.05 10.55
CA THR A 227 -8.39 31.86 11.39
C THR A 227 -9.12 30.69 10.73
N ALA A 228 -8.44 29.57 10.51
CA ALA A 228 -9.03 28.36 9.96
C ALA A 228 -9.08 27.28 11.04
N GLN A 229 -10.29 26.93 11.52
CA GLN A 229 -10.46 25.94 12.56
C GLN A 229 -11.31 24.76 12.09
N ALA A 230 -10.89 23.54 12.42
CA ALA A 230 -11.66 22.34 12.20
C ALA A 230 -11.72 21.46 13.47
N ASN A 231 -12.95 21.15 13.90
CA ASN A 231 -13.25 20.43 15.13
C ASN A 231 -13.90 19.08 14.77
N TRP A 232 -13.27 17.97 15.13
CA TRP A 232 -13.84 16.64 14.98
C TRP A 232 -14.74 16.31 16.17
N VAL A 233 -16.03 16.06 15.92
CA VAL A 233 -17.04 15.82 16.98
C VAL A 233 -17.62 14.41 17.00
N SER A 234 -17.39 13.61 15.96
CA SER A 234 -17.90 12.24 15.81
C SER A 234 -16.94 11.17 16.34
N LYS A 235 -17.43 9.92 16.43
CA LYS A 235 -16.67 8.74 16.88
C LYS A 235 -16.44 7.81 15.71
N ASN A 236 -15.20 7.66 15.27
CA ASN A 236 -14.87 6.95 14.05
C ASN A 236 -13.60 6.12 14.23
N GLU A 237 -13.55 4.99 13.55
CA GLU A 237 -12.33 4.22 13.38
C GLU A 237 -11.65 4.59 12.06
N VAL A 238 -10.34 4.81 12.08
CA VAL A 238 -9.56 5.17 10.90
C VAL A 238 -8.60 4.04 10.54
N ARG A 239 -8.62 3.63 9.28
CA ARG A 239 -7.82 2.52 8.74
C ARG A 239 -7.20 2.91 7.41
N PHE A 240 -6.21 3.80 7.43
CA PHE A 240 -5.53 4.20 6.21
C PHE A 240 -4.48 3.19 5.77
N GLN A 241 -4.56 2.75 4.53
CA GLN A 241 -3.53 1.94 3.89
C GLN A 241 -2.65 2.84 3.02
N SER A 242 -1.33 2.75 3.21
CA SER A 242 -0.39 3.44 2.33
C SER A 242 -0.44 2.81 0.95
N GLU A 243 -0.59 3.64 -0.08
CA GLU A 243 -0.46 3.19 -1.45
C GLU A 243 1.01 3.06 -1.85
N VAL A 244 1.33 1.99 -2.58
CA VAL A 244 2.68 1.74 -3.12
C VAL A 244 2.99 2.74 -4.22
N ASP A 245 4.19 3.33 -4.20
CA ASP A 245 4.66 4.17 -5.31
C ASP A 245 5.26 3.30 -6.42
N PHE A 246 4.43 2.87 -7.36
CA PHE A 246 4.87 2.04 -8.48
C PHE A 246 5.78 2.79 -9.46
N LEU A 247 5.82 4.13 -9.45
CA LEU A 247 6.77 4.90 -10.27
C LEU A 247 8.19 4.88 -9.68
N ALA A 248 8.32 4.70 -8.36
CA ALA A 248 9.62 4.57 -7.70
C ALA A 248 10.30 3.22 -8.01
N ALA A 249 9.50 2.17 -8.28
CA ALA A 249 9.97 0.85 -8.68
C ALA A 249 9.06 0.29 -9.81
N PRO A 250 9.23 0.75 -11.06
CA PRO A 250 8.33 0.44 -12.16
C PRO A 250 8.45 -1.00 -12.68
N THR A 251 9.51 -1.71 -12.30
CA THR A 251 9.76 -3.09 -12.69
C THR A 251 10.28 -3.90 -11.51
N GLN A 252 10.02 -5.20 -11.52
CA GLN A 252 10.63 -6.19 -10.63
C GLN A 252 11.20 -7.36 -11.43
N ASN A 253 12.26 -7.98 -10.92
CA ASN A 253 12.89 -9.15 -11.55
C ASN A 253 12.48 -10.42 -10.82
N TYR A 254 12.21 -11.48 -11.55
CA TYR A 254 11.94 -12.80 -10.99
C TYR A 254 12.68 -13.89 -11.77
N ALA A 255 13.25 -14.86 -11.06
CA ALA A 255 13.96 -15.99 -11.64
C ALA A 255 13.14 -17.27 -11.41
N ALA A 256 12.41 -17.70 -12.43
CA ALA A 256 11.71 -18.99 -12.38
C ALA A 256 12.74 -20.12 -12.50
N GLN A 257 12.59 -21.15 -11.67
CA GLN A 257 13.49 -22.31 -11.65
C GLN A 257 12.76 -23.54 -12.13
N LYS A 258 13.40 -24.35 -12.96
CA LYS A 258 12.93 -25.67 -13.37
C LYS A 258 13.97 -26.69 -12.97
N ASP A 259 13.59 -27.61 -12.12
CA ASP A 259 14.43 -28.71 -11.68
C ASP A 259 14.02 -29.99 -12.40
N THR A 260 15.00 -30.70 -12.94
CA THR A 260 14.81 -31.98 -13.61
C THR A 260 15.61 -33.04 -12.87
N TYR A 261 14.97 -34.10 -12.42
CA TYR A 261 15.68 -35.21 -11.77
C TYR A 261 16.63 -35.89 -12.76
N ASN A 262 17.84 -36.19 -12.29
CA ASN A 262 18.92 -36.72 -13.14
C ASN A 262 18.80 -38.23 -13.38
N GLY A 263 17.81 -38.91 -12.79
CA GLY A 263 17.70 -40.36 -12.83
C GLY A 263 18.82 -41.00 -12.02
N THR A 264 19.65 -41.82 -12.67
CA THR A 264 20.74 -42.53 -12.00
C THR A 264 22.03 -41.71 -12.04
N PHE A 265 22.66 -41.52 -10.88
CA PHE A 265 23.92 -40.79 -10.74
C PHE A 265 24.84 -41.45 -9.70
N THR A 266 26.12 -41.09 -9.74
CA THR A 266 27.15 -41.59 -8.81
C THR A 266 27.24 -40.71 -7.57
N THR A 267 27.18 -41.32 -6.39
CA THR A 267 27.29 -40.65 -5.09
C THR A 267 28.75 -40.56 -4.62
N PHE A 268 29.02 -39.84 -3.53
CA PHE A 268 30.35 -39.65 -2.94
C PHE A 268 31.15 -40.94 -2.69
N ASN A 269 30.49 -42.09 -2.47
CA ASN A 269 31.16 -43.37 -2.20
C ASN A 269 31.32 -44.25 -3.45
N SER A 270 31.15 -43.68 -4.64
CA SER A 270 31.13 -44.37 -5.94
C SER A 270 29.95 -45.32 -6.18
N SER A 271 28.97 -45.42 -5.26
CA SER A 271 27.74 -46.16 -5.51
C SER A 271 26.80 -45.37 -6.42
N SER A 272 25.93 -46.08 -7.13
CA SER A 272 24.83 -45.47 -7.89
C SER A 272 23.61 -45.28 -7.00
N TYR A 273 22.88 -44.18 -7.21
CA TYR A 273 21.55 -43.93 -6.65
C TYR A 273 20.64 -43.43 -7.77
N THR A 274 19.35 -43.75 -7.69
CA THR A 274 18.35 -43.34 -8.71
C THR A 274 17.30 -42.44 -8.08
N VAL A 275 17.05 -41.29 -8.72
CA VAL A 275 15.99 -40.35 -8.35
C VAL A 275 15.28 -39.87 -9.62
N ASN A 276 13.97 -40.11 -9.71
CA ASN A 276 13.08 -39.70 -10.80
C ASN A 276 11.80 -39.01 -10.29
N SER A 277 11.64 -38.88 -8.98
CA SER A 277 10.43 -38.33 -8.36
C SER A 277 10.74 -37.70 -7.00
N LEU A 278 9.82 -36.86 -6.51
CA LEU A 278 9.89 -36.29 -5.16
C LEU A 278 10.05 -37.36 -4.07
N ALA A 279 9.32 -38.48 -4.17
CA ALA A 279 9.42 -39.55 -3.17
C ALA A 279 10.82 -40.19 -3.15
N GLU A 280 11.41 -40.40 -4.33
CA GLU A 280 12.79 -40.90 -4.44
C GLU A 280 13.81 -39.85 -3.97
N PHE A 281 13.56 -38.56 -4.20
CA PHE A 281 14.40 -37.47 -3.70
C PHE A 281 14.37 -37.38 -2.17
N GLN A 282 13.19 -37.50 -1.56
CA GLN A 282 13.02 -37.57 -0.11
C GLN A 282 13.74 -38.78 0.50
N ASN A 283 13.68 -39.93 -0.18
CA ASN A 283 14.42 -41.14 0.21
C ASN A 283 15.93 -40.96 0.08
N TYR A 284 16.40 -40.32 -0.99
CA TYR A 284 17.80 -40.00 -1.17
C TYR A 284 18.32 -39.06 -0.07
N ASN A 285 17.56 -38.03 0.28
CA ASN A 285 17.89 -37.15 1.39
C ASN A 285 17.96 -37.90 2.73
N ASN A 286 17.00 -38.79 3.02
CA ASN A 286 17.03 -39.63 4.22
C ASN A 286 18.25 -40.56 4.24
N TRP A 287 18.63 -41.12 3.08
CA TRP A 287 19.82 -41.93 2.93
C TRP A 287 21.09 -41.12 3.21
N LEU A 288 21.23 -39.91 2.67
CA LEU A 288 22.34 -38.99 2.95
C LEU A 288 22.42 -38.66 4.44
N ILE A 289 21.29 -38.38 5.09
CA ILE A 289 21.22 -38.14 6.54
C ILE A 289 21.72 -39.35 7.34
N ALA A 290 21.38 -40.57 6.91
CA ALA A 290 21.93 -41.77 7.54
C ALA A 290 23.44 -41.90 7.34
N GLN A 291 23.97 -41.52 6.15
CA GLN A 291 25.42 -41.50 5.90
C GLN A 291 26.16 -40.47 6.76
N LEU A 292 25.54 -39.30 7.01
CA LEU A 292 26.03 -38.30 7.96
C LEU A 292 26.07 -38.89 9.38
N GLY A 293 24.98 -39.50 9.84
CA GLY A 293 24.91 -40.12 11.17
C GLY A 293 25.93 -41.24 11.38
N ASP A 294 26.29 -41.95 10.31
CA ASP A 294 27.33 -42.97 10.29
C ASP A 294 28.77 -42.43 10.13
N ASN A 295 28.94 -41.11 10.01
CA ASN A 295 30.22 -40.44 9.73
C ASN A 295 30.89 -40.92 8.43
N LYS A 296 30.11 -41.27 7.41
CA LYS A 296 30.57 -41.69 6.07
C LYS A 296 30.56 -40.55 5.04
N LEU A 297 29.72 -39.55 5.27
CA LEU A 297 29.59 -38.33 4.46
C LEU A 297 30.02 -37.15 5.33
N ASP A 298 30.82 -36.22 4.79
CA ASP A 298 31.08 -34.95 5.46
C ASP A 298 29.83 -34.06 5.38
N TYR A 299 29.56 -33.32 6.45
CA TYR A 299 28.48 -32.36 6.48
C TYR A 299 28.66 -31.25 5.45
N ASP A 300 29.90 -30.86 5.16
CA ASP A 300 30.18 -29.82 4.16
C ASP A 300 29.80 -30.28 2.73
N ASP A 301 29.84 -31.59 2.48
CA ASP A 301 29.47 -32.20 1.19
C ASP A 301 27.97 -32.50 1.05
N TYR A 302 27.21 -32.48 2.15
CA TYR A 302 25.80 -32.90 2.18
C TYR A 302 24.93 -32.19 1.13
N LYS A 303 25.07 -30.86 1.01
CA LYS A 303 24.27 -30.07 0.06
C LYS A 303 24.66 -30.35 -1.38
N SER A 304 25.96 -30.47 -1.66
CA SER A 304 26.44 -30.79 -3.01
C SER A 304 26.06 -32.21 -3.42
N GLU A 305 26.09 -33.17 -2.49
CA GLU A 305 25.59 -34.53 -2.77
C GLU A 305 24.09 -34.53 -3.04
N LEU A 306 23.29 -33.84 -2.21
CA LEU A 306 21.84 -33.73 -2.45
C LEU A 306 21.52 -33.11 -3.82
N ALA A 307 22.29 -32.08 -4.22
CA ALA A 307 22.12 -31.41 -5.51
C ALA A 307 22.46 -32.30 -6.72
N LYS A 308 23.18 -33.42 -6.57
CA LYS A 308 23.42 -34.35 -7.68
C LYS A 308 22.15 -35.02 -8.21
N ALA A 309 21.09 -35.06 -7.42
CA ALA A 309 19.84 -35.72 -7.79
C ALA A 309 19.05 -34.97 -8.87
N TYR A 310 19.37 -33.70 -9.15
CA TYR A 310 18.66 -32.90 -10.14
C TYR A 310 19.58 -31.89 -10.85
N THR A 311 19.08 -31.32 -11.94
CA THR A 311 19.67 -30.21 -12.66
C THR A 311 18.68 -29.06 -12.69
N SER A 312 19.17 -27.84 -12.42
CA SER A 312 18.34 -26.63 -12.38
C SER A 312 18.56 -25.77 -13.62
N GLN A 313 17.47 -25.38 -14.27
CA GLN A 313 17.43 -24.35 -15.30
C GLN A 313 16.74 -23.11 -14.75
N THR A 314 17.29 -21.92 -15.04
CA THR A 314 16.69 -20.64 -14.63
C THR A 314 16.22 -19.85 -15.84
N THR A 315 14.99 -19.32 -15.75
CA THR A 315 14.43 -18.38 -16.70
C THR A 315 14.13 -17.06 -15.99
N ASN A 316 14.73 -15.98 -16.46
CA ASN A 316 14.57 -14.66 -15.87
C ASN A 316 13.43 -13.88 -16.52
N TYR A 317 12.60 -13.25 -15.70
CA TYR A 317 11.49 -12.39 -16.09
C TYR A 317 11.73 -10.98 -15.57
N VAL A 318 11.47 -9.99 -16.42
CA VAL A 318 11.33 -8.58 -16.03
C VAL A 318 9.85 -8.26 -16.06
N ILE A 319 9.26 -8.11 -14.88
CA ILE A 319 7.84 -7.85 -14.70
C ILE A 319 7.67 -6.34 -14.59
N SER A 320 6.81 -5.75 -15.43
CA SER A 320 6.33 -4.39 -15.24
C SER A 320 5.38 -4.37 -14.05
N ASN A 321 5.65 -3.51 -13.07
CA ASN A 321 4.75 -3.25 -11.95
C ASN A 321 3.59 -2.35 -12.36
N ILE A 322 3.67 -1.72 -13.53
CA ILE A 322 2.66 -0.82 -14.05
C ILE A 322 2.03 -1.47 -15.29
N PRO A 323 0.72 -1.77 -15.27
CA PRO A 323 0.05 -2.32 -16.43
C PRO A 323 -0.13 -1.25 -17.52
N THR A 324 -0.27 -1.70 -18.75
CA THR A 324 -0.51 -0.83 -19.93
C THR A 324 -1.82 -0.06 -19.86
N ASN A 325 -2.79 -0.56 -19.09
CA ASN A 325 -4.09 0.07 -18.86
C ASN A 325 -4.21 0.64 -17.43
N ALA A 326 -3.10 1.08 -16.82
CA ALA A 326 -3.12 1.71 -15.50
C ALA A 326 -4.07 2.92 -15.44
N ASP A 327 -4.63 3.17 -14.25
CA ASP A 327 -5.32 4.42 -13.96
C ASP A 327 -4.31 5.57 -13.89
N ASP A 328 -4.15 6.31 -14.99
CA ASP A 328 -3.20 7.43 -15.11
C ASP A 328 -3.42 8.50 -14.03
N ALA A 329 -4.65 8.75 -13.59
CA ALA A 329 -4.93 9.77 -12.60
C ALA A 329 -4.37 9.37 -11.23
N ILE A 330 -4.53 8.09 -10.86
CA ILE A 330 -4.00 7.55 -9.61
C ILE A 330 -2.48 7.35 -9.68
N LEU A 331 -1.97 6.80 -10.80
CA LEU A 331 -0.53 6.57 -11.01
C LEU A 331 0.27 7.86 -10.89
N ASN A 332 -0.19 8.94 -11.51
CA ASN A 332 0.52 10.23 -11.53
C ASN A 332 0.22 11.11 -10.31
N THR A 333 -0.66 10.68 -9.40
CA THR A 333 -0.79 11.35 -8.10
C THR A 333 0.37 10.88 -7.22
N ALA A 334 1.13 11.80 -6.64
CA ALA A 334 2.19 11.42 -5.69
C ALA A 334 1.56 10.73 -4.46
N PRO A 335 2.27 9.81 -3.76
CA PRO A 335 1.81 9.25 -2.49
C PRO A 335 1.34 10.32 -1.49
N GLY A 336 2.03 11.48 -1.49
CA GLY A 336 1.59 12.71 -0.84
C GLY A 336 1.39 12.59 0.66
N MET A 337 0.73 13.59 1.24
CA MET A 337 0.38 13.57 2.65
C MET A 337 -0.94 12.84 2.86
N VAL A 338 -1.00 11.95 3.84
CA VAL A 338 -2.23 11.27 4.25
C VAL A 338 -2.55 11.66 5.68
N ALA A 339 -3.73 12.22 5.92
CA ALA A 339 -4.21 12.56 7.25
C ALA A 339 -5.74 12.59 7.31
N LEU A 340 -6.31 12.28 8.48
CA LEU A 340 -7.71 12.56 8.72
C LEU A 340 -7.92 14.07 8.94
N LEU A 341 -7.12 14.66 9.83
CA LEU A 341 -7.15 16.07 10.18
C LEU A 341 -5.78 16.69 9.86
N TYR A 342 -5.76 17.78 9.09
CA TYR A 342 -4.53 18.48 8.77
C TYR A 342 -4.71 20.00 8.86
N GLY A 343 -3.83 20.65 9.63
CA GLY A 343 -3.75 22.10 9.76
C GLY A 343 -2.45 22.62 9.14
N LYS A 344 -2.53 23.63 8.28
CA LYS A 344 -1.40 24.26 7.60
C LYS A 344 -1.37 25.76 7.86
N GLY A 345 -0.23 26.26 8.33
CA GLY A 345 -0.01 27.69 8.55
C GLY A 345 -0.28 28.13 10.00
N PRO A 346 0.11 29.37 10.34
CA PRO A 346 0.09 29.86 11.73
C PRO A 346 -1.32 30.07 12.28
N ASN A 347 -2.33 30.28 11.43
CA ASN A 347 -3.71 30.53 11.84
C ASN A 347 -4.61 29.29 11.72
N ALA A 348 -4.00 28.11 11.56
CA ALA A 348 -4.73 26.84 11.44
C ALA A 348 -4.82 26.11 12.78
N THR A 349 -6.03 25.68 13.14
CA THR A 349 -6.29 24.85 14.31
C THR A 349 -7.08 23.61 13.88
N VAL A 350 -6.61 22.42 14.28
CA VAL A 350 -7.39 21.18 14.18
C VAL A 350 -7.52 20.57 15.57
N GLU A 351 -8.75 20.22 15.95
CA GLU A 351 -9.07 19.76 17.30
C GLU A 351 -9.91 18.47 17.27
N LEU A 352 -9.55 17.51 18.13
CA LEU A 352 -10.46 16.43 18.51
C LEU A 352 -11.21 16.86 19.76
N THR A 353 -12.51 17.10 19.64
CA THR A 353 -13.33 17.62 20.74
C THR A 353 -13.59 16.55 21.81
N SER A 354 -14.12 16.97 22.97
CA SER A 354 -14.45 16.07 24.09
C SER A 354 -15.53 15.03 23.77
N THR A 355 -16.38 15.28 22.76
CA THR A 355 -17.39 14.32 22.28
C THR A 355 -16.85 13.40 21.19
N GLY A 356 -15.79 13.82 20.49
CA GLY A 356 -15.15 13.09 19.43
C GLY A 356 -14.30 11.94 19.93
N ARG A 357 -14.14 10.91 19.09
CA ARG A 357 -13.18 9.81 19.32
C ARG A 357 -12.65 9.30 18.00
N ILE A 358 -11.34 9.21 17.89
CA ILE A 358 -10.67 8.55 16.77
C ILE A 358 -9.91 7.34 17.31
N THR A 359 -10.11 6.17 16.69
CA THR A 359 -9.34 4.95 16.96
C THR A 359 -8.69 4.43 15.68
N GLY A 360 -7.71 3.53 15.78
CA GLY A 360 -7.02 2.96 14.61
C GLY A 360 -5.77 3.75 14.22
N ASP A 361 -5.47 3.81 12.92
CA ASP A 361 -4.31 4.53 12.36
C ASP A 361 -4.76 5.80 11.63
N PRO A 362 -4.78 6.97 12.30
CA PRO A 362 -5.24 8.22 11.71
C PRO A 362 -4.19 9.00 10.92
N ARG A 363 -2.94 8.48 10.85
CA ARG A 363 -1.68 9.17 10.47
C ARG A 363 -1.77 10.70 10.49
N VAL A 364 -1.36 11.25 11.64
CA VAL A 364 -1.27 12.67 11.95
C VAL A 364 0.15 13.16 11.58
N CYS A 365 0.29 14.20 10.76
CA CYS A 365 1.58 14.87 10.53
C CYS A 365 1.58 16.24 11.24
N GLN A 366 2.46 16.42 12.22
CA GLN A 366 2.68 17.69 12.93
C GLN A 366 3.41 18.69 12.03
N ALA A 367 2.86 19.90 11.87
CA ALA A 367 3.64 21.05 11.41
C ALA A 367 4.56 21.53 12.54
N THR A 368 5.87 21.38 12.35
CA THR A 368 6.91 21.84 13.28
C THR A 368 7.04 23.37 13.26
N ARG A 369 7.11 24.01 14.43
CA ARG A 369 8.15 25.02 14.71
C ARG A 369 8.53 25.06 16.18
N ALA A 370 9.84 25.15 16.37
CA ALA A 370 10.58 25.08 17.62
C ALA A 370 10.27 26.23 18.58
N TYR A 371 10.16 25.90 19.87
CA TYR A 371 10.83 26.64 20.93
C TYR A 371 11.62 25.65 21.77
N SER A 372 12.88 26.00 22.02
CA SER A 372 13.82 25.24 22.83
C SER A 372 13.33 25.05 24.27
N ALA A 373 13.61 23.86 24.81
CA ALA A 373 13.59 23.43 26.22
C ALA A 373 12.44 22.48 26.64
N LEU A 374 12.80 21.20 26.75
CA LEU A 374 12.41 20.27 27.82
C LEU A 374 10.91 20.14 28.18
N LYS A 375 10.24 19.12 27.62
CA LYS A 375 9.64 17.94 28.31
C LYS A 375 8.38 17.39 27.60
N THR A 376 8.45 16.10 27.25
CA THR A 376 7.37 15.10 27.19
C THR A 376 6.17 15.37 26.26
N VAL A 377 6.18 14.72 25.08
CA VAL A 377 4.99 14.57 24.21
C VAL A 377 4.13 13.42 24.75
N LEU A 378 2.90 13.72 25.15
CA LEU A 378 1.92 12.74 25.60
C LEU A 378 1.14 12.15 24.41
N LEU A 379 1.40 10.88 24.14
CA LEU A 379 0.59 10.00 23.32
C LEU A 379 -0.73 9.71 24.07
N VAL A 380 -1.88 10.11 23.53
CA VAL A 380 -3.18 9.72 24.12
C VAL A 380 -3.56 8.35 23.58
N LEU A 381 -3.08 7.31 24.27
CA LEU A 381 -3.57 5.93 24.15
C LEU A 381 -4.67 5.75 25.21
N ILE A 382 -5.95 5.79 24.83
CA ILE A 382 -7.05 5.53 25.75
C ILE A 382 -7.19 4.01 25.95
N MET A 383 -6.53 3.47 26.97
CA MET A 383 -6.93 2.21 27.60
C MET A 383 -7.93 2.52 28.73
N VAL A 384 -9.19 2.09 28.54
CA VAL A 384 -10.19 2.10 29.61
C VAL A 384 -9.82 1.00 30.61
N LYS A 385 -9.38 1.38 31.82
CA LYS A 385 -9.35 0.47 32.97
C LYS A 385 -10.17 1.10 34.09
N SER A 386 -11.17 0.35 34.55
CA SER A 386 -12.10 0.76 35.60
C SER A 386 -11.48 0.67 37.01
N ARG A 387 -12.03 1.50 37.90
CA ARG A 387 -12.03 1.50 39.39
C ARG A 387 -11.12 2.49 40.16
N SER A 388 -11.86 3.43 40.79
CA SER A 388 -11.84 3.94 42.17
C SER A 388 -10.58 4.58 42.79
N ALA A 389 -10.75 5.88 43.09
CA ALA A 389 -10.45 6.60 44.34
C ALA A 389 -9.03 6.56 44.94
N SER A 390 -8.35 7.71 44.92
CA SER A 390 -7.99 8.55 46.09
C SER A 390 -6.63 9.27 45.94
N SER A 391 -6.67 10.61 46.04
CA SER A 391 -5.63 11.64 46.27
C SER A 391 -4.33 11.73 45.43
N PRO A 392 -3.87 12.96 45.08
CA PRO A 392 -2.71 13.17 44.22
C PRO A 392 -1.38 13.27 45.01
N GLN A 393 -0.40 12.42 44.67
CA GLN A 393 0.99 12.60 45.08
C GLN A 393 1.81 13.29 43.97
N LYS A 394 2.47 14.41 44.33
CA LYS A 394 3.46 15.11 43.50
C LYS A 394 4.80 14.37 43.57
N PHE A 395 5.40 14.07 42.41
CA PHE A 395 6.81 13.63 42.34
C PHE A 395 7.63 14.54 41.39
N ARG A 396 8.87 14.83 41.82
CA ARG A 396 9.85 15.71 41.17
C ARG A 396 10.64 14.96 40.07
N PRO A 397 11.26 15.65 39.10
CA PRO A 397 11.88 15.03 37.93
C PRO A 397 13.25 14.42 38.24
N GLY A 398 13.51 13.19 37.74
CA GLY A 398 14.85 12.66 37.54
C GLY A 398 15.18 11.35 38.26
N GLN A 399 14.53 10.23 37.88
CA GLN A 399 15.09 8.88 38.07
C GLN A 399 14.64 7.95 36.93
N HIS A 400 15.60 7.24 36.33
CA HIS A 400 15.40 6.18 35.34
C HIS A 400 15.34 4.81 36.04
N LEU A 401 14.34 3.99 35.73
CA LEU A 401 14.31 2.54 36.01
C LEU A 401 13.59 1.79 34.87
N PRO A 402 13.90 0.49 34.67
CA PRO A 402 13.96 -0.14 33.34
C PRO A 402 12.65 -0.80 32.88
N ILE A 403 12.51 -0.93 31.57
CA ILE A 403 11.41 -1.58 30.86
C ILE A 403 11.46 -3.09 31.11
N LYS A 404 10.37 -3.67 31.62
CA LYS A 404 10.09 -5.11 31.56
C LYS A 404 8.95 -5.34 30.56
N THR A 405 9.24 -6.12 29.54
CA THR A 405 8.32 -6.61 28.51
C THR A 405 7.34 -7.62 29.11
N VAL A 406 6.04 -7.45 28.80
CA VAL A 406 5.04 -8.53 28.69
C VAL A 406 4.21 -8.24 27.46
#